data_AF-A0A7M4DNB0-F1
#
_entry.id   AF-A0A7M4DNB0-F1
#
_cell.length_a   1.000
_cell.length_b   1.000
_cell.length_c   1.000
_cell.angle_alpha   90.00
_cell.angle_beta   90.00
_cell.angle_gamma   90.00
#
_symmetry.space_group_name_H-M   'P 1'
#
loop_
_entity.id
_entity.type
_entity.pdbx_description
1 polymer ?
#
loop_
_entity_poly.entity_id
_entity_poly.type
_entity_poly.pdbx_seq_one_letter_code
_entity_poly.pdbx_strand_id
1 'polypeptide(L)'
;MQAWRTDSELAAARRDLAATIPGYVAPASYGIARVDSGTLTFGAVNAVGSSHRLPAVVLASVCGYTDRTGTYPLTREQLAAAAVLLAPAEAATHVDHPNLWSWRELLTDAEPSSTFLAFFVATGDDAEPVDAHDAEFRALLRRSAGA
;
A
#
# COMPACT_ATOMS: atom_id res chain seq x y z
N MET A 1 -8.21 0.91 -21.53
CA MET A 1 -8.12 0.51 -20.11
C MET A 1 -9.52 0.49 -19.52
N GLN A 2 -9.82 -0.46 -18.64
CA GLN A 2 -11.07 -0.47 -17.86
C GLN A 2 -11.05 0.72 -16.88
N ALA A 3 -12.20 1.28 -16.54
CA ALA A 3 -12.34 2.38 -15.58
C ALA A 3 -13.37 1.99 -14.52
N TRP A 4 -13.03 2.14 -13.24
CA TRP A 4 -13.91 1.80 -12.11
C TRP A 4 -14.52 3.08 -11.56
N ARG A 5 -15.79 3.33 -11.88
CA ARG A 5 -16.49 4.58 -11.57
C ARG A 5 -17.37 4.49 -10.32
N THR A 6 -17.71 3.28 -9.91
CA THR A 6 -18.66 3.01 -8.82
C THR A 6 -18.02 2.19 -7.71
N ASP A 7 -18.58 2.27 -6.50
CA ASP A 7 -18.13 1.45 -5.37
C ASP A 7 -18.22 -0.05 -5.67
N SER A 8 -19.25 -0.47 -6.42
CA SER A 8 -19.42 -1.85 -6.86
C SER A 8 -18.30 -2.31 -7.78
N GLU A 9 -17.83 -1.46 -8.70
CA GLU A 9 -16.70 -1.76 -9.58
C GLU A 9 -15.38 -1.79 -8.83
N LEU A 10 -15.14 -0.85 -7.90
CA LEU A 10 -13.96 -0.87 -7.02
C LEU A 10 -13.94 -2.14 -6.15
N ALA A 11 -15.10 -2.52 -5.60
CA ALA A 11 -15.24 -3.74 -4.81
C ALA A 11 -15.06 -5.01 -5.65
N ALA A 12 -15.54 -5.02 -6.90
CA ALA A 12 -15.31 -6.12 -7.84
C ALA A 12 -13.84 -6.26 -8.18
N ALA A 13 -13.18 -5.17 -8.59
CA ALA A 13 -11.75 -5.15 -8.88
C ALA A 13 -10.90 -5.64 -7.71
N ARG A 14 -11.24 -5.23 -6.48
CA ARG A 14 -10.58 -5.71 -5.26
C ARG A 14 -10.75 -7.22 -5.09
N ARG A 15 -11.97 -7.75 -5.27
CA ARG A 15 -12.23 -9.19 -5.14
C ARG A 15 -11.49 -10.00 -6.20
N ASP A 16 -11.53 -9.52 -7.44
CA ASP A 16 -10.91 -10.21 -8.58
C ASP A 16 -9.38 -10.24 -8.42
N LEU A 17 -8.77 -9.14 -7.99
CA LEU A 17 -7.34 -9.10 -7.65
C LEU A 17 -6.99 -9.99 -6.46
N ALA A 18 -7.80 -9.99 -5.40
CA ALA A 18 -7.54 -10.85 -4.24
C ALA A 18 -7.57 -12.34 -4.62
N ALA A 19 -8.44 -12.73 -5.55
CA ALA A 19 -8.55 -14.10 -6.03
C ALA A 19 -7.32 -14.57 -6.82
N THR A 20 -6.46 -13.67 -7.31
CA THR A 20 -5.22 -14.05 -8.01
C THR A 20 -4.05 -14.34 -7.06
N ILE A 21 -4.20 -14.04 -5.77
CA ILE A 21 -3.15 -14.21 -4.75
C ILE A 21 -3.58 -15.35 -3.80
N PRO A 22 -3.06 -16.58 -3.97
CA PRO A 22 -3.37 -17.69 -3.07
C PRO A 22 -3.05 -17.36 -1.62
N GLY A 23 -4.02 -17.55 -0.72
CA GLY A 23 -3.86 -17.29 0.71
C GLY A 23 -3.92 -15.82 1.11
N TYR A 24 -4.32 -14.92 0.22
CA TYR A 24 -4.44 -13.50 0.55
C TYR A 24 -5.47 -13.24 1.64
N VAL A 25 -5.02 -12.56 2.69
CA VAL A 25 -5.84 -11.99 3.76
C VAL A 25 -5.54 -10.51 3.81
N ALA A 26 -6.57 -9.68 3.75
CA ALA A 26 -6.37 -8.24 3.73
C ALA A 26 -5.72 -7.76 5.06
N PRO A 27 -4.64 -6.96 5.00
CA PRO A 27 -3.90 -6.53 6.18
C PRO A 27 -4.77 -5.67 7.10
N ALA A 28 -4.43 -5.61 8.38
CA ALA A 28 -4.99 -4.64 9.32
C ALA A 28 -4.54 -3.22 8.96
N SER A 29 -3.24 -3.03 8.69
CA SER A 29 -2.65 -1.75 8.26
C SER A 29 -1.63 -1.96 7.15
N TYR A 30 -1.45 -0.97 6.27
CA TYR A 30 -0.43 -1.01 5.24
C TYR A 30 0.05 0.38 4.83
N GLY A 31 1.23 0.43 4.20
CA GLY A 31 1.80 1.66 3.67
C GLY A 31 2.98 1.37 2.76
N ILE A 32 3.53 2.43 2.17
CA ILE A 32 4.76 2.36 1.38
C ILE A 32 5.67 3.52 1.76
N ALA A 33 6.97 3.26 1.77
CA ALA A 33 7.99 4.30 1.88
C ALA A 33 9.00 4.18 0.75
N ARG A 34 9.49 5.33 0.29
CA ARG A 34 10.75 5.42 -0.44
C ARG A 34 11.91 5.40 0.54
N VAL A 35 13.00 4.74 0.15
CA VAL A 35 14.24 4.65 0.92
C VAL A 35 15.36 5.37 0.17
N ASP A 36 15.87 6.45 0.75
CA ASP A 36 17.00 7.22 0.24
C ASP A 36 18.12 7.22 1.28
N SER A 37 19.25 6.59 0.98
CA SER A 37 20.40 6.51 1.91
C SER A 37 20.01 6.08 3.34
N GLY A 38 19.03 5.17 3.46
CA GLY A 38 18.51 4.68 4.75
C GLY A 38 17.40 5.52 5.39
N THR A 39 17.04 6.66 4.81
CA THR A 39 15.92 7.50 5.28
C THR A 39 14.61 7.06 4.63
N LEU A 40 13.57 6.85 5.44
CA LEU A 40 12.22 6.53 4.96
C LEU A 40 11.41 7.81 4.69
N THR A 41 10.86 7.91 3.49
CA THR A 41 9.83 8.90 3.14
C THR A 41 8.53 8.17 2.86
N PHE A 42 7.57 8.28 3.78
CA PHE A 42 6.28 7.59 3.67
C PHE A 42 5.32 8.32 2.74
N GLY A 43 4.63 7.54 1.90
CA GLY A 43 3.43 8.00 1.21
C GLY A 43 2.20 7.94 2.12
N ALA A 44 1.01 7.80 1.55
CA ALA A 44 -0.20 7.58 2.32
C ALA A 44 -0.10 6.27 3.11
N VAL A 45 -0.38 6.34 4.41
CA VAL A 45 -0.45 5.18 5.32
C VAL A 45 -1.89 4.90 5.69
N ASN A 46 -2.21 3.62 5.88
CA ASN A 46 -3.57 3.16 6.10
C ASN A 46 -3.60 2.37 7.40
N ALA A 47 -4.20 2.96 8.43
CA ALA A 47 -4.33 2.37 9.75
C ALA A 47 -5.45 1.32 9.81
N VAL A 48 -5.53 0.64 10.96
CA VAL A 48 -6.59 -0.33 11.27
C VAL A 48 -7.95 0.30 11.02
N GLY A 49 -8.79 -0.40 10.25
CA GLY A 49 -10.14 0.05 9.90
C GLY A 49 -10.22 0.97 8.67
N SER A 50 -9.10 1.28 8.00
CA SER A 50 -9.11 2.04 6.74
C SER A 50 -10.01 1.40 5.69
N SER A 51 -10.82 2.22 5.01
CA SER A 51 -11.70 1.83 3.91
C SER A 51 -10.94 1.59 2.59
N HIS A 52 -9.68 2.03 2.49
CA HIS A 52 -8.85 1.89 1.30
C HIS A 52 -8.30 0.46 1.16
N ARG A 53 -9.16 -0.50 0.86
CA ARG A 53 -8.78 -1.93 0.77
C ARG A 53 -8.28 -2.34 -0.62
N LEU A 54 -8.62 -1.60 -1.67
CA LEU A 54 -8.18 -1.88 -3.05
C LEU A 54 -6.65 -1.65 -3.23
N PRO A 55 -6.05 -0.55 -2.75
CA PRO A 55 -4.61 -0.37 -2.90
C PRO A 55 -3.79 -1.43 -2.14
N ALA A 56 -4.30 -1.95 -1.01
CA ALA A 56 -3.65 -3.02 -0.27
C ALA A 56 -3.45 -4.29 -1.11
N VAL A 57 -4.48 -4.72 -1.86
CA VAL A 57 -4.38 -5.92 -2.71
C VAL A 57 -3.54 -5.66 -3.96
N VAL A 58 -3.54 -4.43 -4.49
CA VAL A 58 -2.66 -4.05 -5.60
C VAL A 58 -1.19 -4.09 -5.17
N LEU A 59 -0.84 -3.60 -3.98
CA LEU A 59 0.53 -3.73 -3.48
C LEU A 59 0.90 -5.20 -3.24
N ALA A 60 -0.01 -5.97 -2.65
CA ALA A 60 0.22 -7.38 -2.38
C ALA A 60 0.51 -8.19 -3.65
N SER A 61 -0.18 -7.89 -4.77
CA SER A 61 0.02 -8.59 -6.04
C SER A 61 1.39 -8.34 -6.67
N VAL A 62 2.03 -7.21 -6.36
CA VAL A 62 3.37 -6.88 -6.90
C VAL A 62 4.52 -7.24 -5.96
N CYS A 63 4.26 -7.31 -4.64
CA CYS A 63 5.28 -7.54 -3.62
C CYS A 63 5.26 -8.95 -3.00
N GLY A 64 4.22 -9.74 -3.27
CA GLY A 64 4.07 -11.11 -2.76
C GLY A 64 3.57 -11.21 -1.32
N TYR A 65 2.89 -10.17 -0.80
CA TYR A 65 2.20 -10.28 0.48
C TYR A 65 1.00 -11.22 0.38
N THR A 66 0.82 -12.08 1.38
CA THR A 66 -0.34 -12.96 1.54
C THR A 66 -1.13 -12.62 2.79
N ASP A 67 -0.56 -12.86 3.97
CA ASP A 67 -1.30 -12.87 5.24
C ASP A 67 -0.40 -12.59 6.47
N ARG A 68 0.88 -12.26 6.28
CA ARG A 68 1.86 -12.11 7.38
C ARG A 68 2.42 -10.71 7.48
N THR A 69 2.55 -10.22 8.71
CA THR A 69 3.21 -8.95 8.99
C THR A 69 4.63 -8.97 8.43
N GLY A 70 5.03 -7.92 7.73
CA GLY A 70 6.33 -7.89 7.07
C GLY A 70 6.62 -6.58 6.34
N THR A 71 7.91 -6.41 6.06
CA THR A 71 8.46 -5.40 5.16
C THR A 71 8.85 -6.08 3.84
N TYR A 72 8.41 -5.52 2.72
CA TYR A 72 8.53 -6.12 1.40
C TYR A 72 9.26 -5.15 0.47
N PRO A 73 10.49 -5.47 0.04
CA PRO A 73 11.21 -4.67 -0.93
C PRO A 73 10.46 -4.58 -2.26
N LEU A 74 10.47 -3.37 -2.82
CA LEU A 74 9.90 -3.05 -4.11
C LEU A 74 10.93 -2.31 -4.96
N THR A 75 11.07 -2.73 -6.21
CA THR A 75 11.77 -1.92 -7.21
C THR A 75 10.89 -0.75 -7.67
N ARG A 76 11.50 0.24 -8.29
CA ARG A 76 10.79 1.34 -8.95
C ARG A 76 9.76 0.83 -9.95
N GLU A 77 10.12 -0.20 -10.72
CA GLU A 77 9.25 -0.80 -11.74
C GLU A 77 8.04 -1.48 -11.11
N GLN A 78 8.21 -2.17 -9.97
CA GLN A 78 7.09 -2.81 -9.26
C GLN A 78 6.13 -1.75 -8.70
N LEU A 79 6.63 -0.65 -8.12
CA LEU A 79 5.77 0.44 -7.66
C LEU A 79 5.08 1.16 -8.83
N ALA A 80 5.78 1.40 -9.93
CA ALA A 80 5.19 1.96 -11.15
C ALA A 80 4.09 1.04 -11.70
N ALA A 81 4.32 -0.28 -11.73
CA ALA A 81 3.31 -1.25 -12.14
C ALA A 81 2.09 -1.23 -11.20
N ALA A 82 2.29 -1.15 -9.89
CA ALA A 82 1.20 -0.99 -8.91
C ALA A 82 0.38 0.29 -9.15
N ALA A 83 1.04 1.42 -9.42
CA ALA A 83 0.35 2.67 -9.72
C ALA A 83 -0.47 2.57 -11.03
N VAL A 84 0.04 1.89 -12.05
CA VAL A 84 -0.71 1.62 -13.29
C VAL A 84 -1.91 0.70 -13.05
N LEU A 85 -1.74 -0.35 -12.24
CA LEU A 85 -2.82 -1.27 -11.87
C LEU A 85 -3.94 -0.58 -11.07
N LEU A 86 -3.59 0.42 -10.24
CA LEU A 86 -4.55 1.17 -9.43
C LEU A 86 -5.19 2.35 -10.18
N ALA A 87 -4.56 2.85 -11.26
CA ALA A 87 -5.04 4.00 -12.03
C ALA A 87 -6.52 3.96 -12.48
N PRO A 88 -7.12 2.79 -12.84
CA PRO A 88 -8.55 2.72 -13.15
C PRO A 88 -9.48 3.24 -12.06
N ALA A 89 -9.04 3.28 -10.80
CA ALA A 89 -9.81 3.78 -9.66
C ALA A 89 -10.06 5.30 -9.76
N GLU A 90 -9.21 6.06 -10.45
CA GLU A 90 -9.34 7.52 -10.60
C GLU A 90 -10.66 7.95 -11.25
N ALA A 91 -11.30 7.04 -11.98
CA ALA A 91 -12.59 7.28 -12.59
C ALA A 91 -13.74 7.37 -11.57
N ALA A 92 -13.55 6.86 -10.34
CA ALA A 92 -14.44 7.05 -9.21
C ALA A 92 -14.14 8.39 -8.55
N THR A 93 -14.68 9.47 -9.10
CA THR A 93 -14.42 10.85 -8.65
C THR A 93 -15.12 11.21 -7.33
N HIS A 94 -15.97 10.33 -6.80
CA HIS A 94 -16.68 10.52 -5.54
C HIS A 94 -15.92 10.01 -4.31
N VAL A 95 -14.73 9.43 -4.51
CA VAL A 95 -13.83 9.00 -3.43
C VAL A 95 -12.43 9.55 -3.69
N ASP A 96 -11.71 9.84 -2.61
CA ASP A 96 -10.30 10.23 -2.71
C ASP A 96 -9.39 9.01 -2.96
N HIS A 97 -8.30 9.25 -3.67
CA HIS A 97 -7.29 8.22 -4.02
C HIS A 97 -5.91 8.54 -3.42
N PRO A 98 -5.79 8.78 -2.10
CA PRO A 98 -4.54 9.26 -1.48
C PRO A 98 -3.37 8.30 -1.70
N ASN A 99 -3.65 7.00 -1.73
CA ASN A 99 -2.64 5.98 -2.04
C ASN A 99 -2.06 6.19 -3.45
N LEU A 100 -2.91 6.27 -4.48
CA LEU A 100 -2.44 6.41 -5.86
C LEU A 100 -1.63 7.70 -6.07
N TRP A 101 -2.10 8.82 -5.51
CA TRP A 101 -1.40 10.10 -5.61
C TRP A 101 -0.04 10.03 -4.92
N SER A 102 0.00 9.54 -3.69
CA SER A 102 1.27 9.41 -2.95
C SER A 102 2.26 8.47 -3.63
N TRP A 103 1.81 7.39 -4.27
CA TRP A 103 2.72 6.49 -5.00
C TRP A 103 3.34 7.17 -6.21
N ARG A 104 2.57 8.01 -6.92
CA ARG A 104 3.08 8.80 -8.05
C ARG A 104 4.04 9.89 -7.59
N GLU A 105 3.78 10.54 -6.46
CA GLU A 105 4.69 11.50 -5.84
C GLU A 105 6.01 10.83 -5.45
N LEU A 106 5.94 9.70 -4.73
CA LEU A 106 7.12 8.92 -4.36
C LEU A 106 7.97 8.52 -5.56
N LEU A 107 7.34 8.13 -6.68
CA LEU A 107 8.01 7.80 -7.94
C LEU A 107 8.64 9.02 -8.63
N THR A 108 7.92 10.14 -8.65
CA THR A 108 8.37 11.41 -9.25
C THR A 108 9.60 11.93 -8.54
N ASP A 109 9.58 11.92 -7.21
CA ASP A 109 10.62 12.50 -6.38
C ASP A 109 11.79 11.53 -6.12
N ALA A 110 11.71 10.30 -6.63
CA ALA A 110 12.74 9.29 -6.41
C ALA A 110 13.96 9.51 -7.30
N GLU A 111 15.14 9.38 -6.71
CA GLU A 111 16.43 9.34 -7.40
C GLU A 111 16.68 7.96 -8.06
N PRO A 112 17.64 7.84 -9.00
CA PRO A 112 17.96 6.55 -9.63
C PRO A 112 18.35 5.45 -8.63
N SER A 113 18.92 5.81 -7.48
CA SER A 113 19.30 4.88 -6.41
C SER A 113 18.21 4.63 -5.37
N SER A 114 17.07 5.32 -5.45
CA SER A 114 15.97 5.13 -4.50
C SER A 114 15.39 3.73 -4.62
N THR A 115 15.08 3.13 -3.47
CA THR A 115 14.33 1.86 -3.39
C THR A 115 13.03 2.09 -2.63
N PHE A 116 12.15 1.09 -2.58
CA PHE A 116 10.87 1.21 -1.89
C PHE A 116 10.64 0.02 -0.96
N LEU A 117 9.92 0.26 0.12
CA LEU A 117 9.46 -0.76 1.06
C LEU A 117 7.95 -0.66 1.20
N ALA A 118 7.25 -1.77 0.95
CA ALA A 118 5.86 -1.92 1.34
C ALA A 118 5.78 -2.55 2.74
N PHE A 119 4.88 -2.01 3.56
CA PHE A 119 4.68 -2.42 4.94
C PHE A 119 3.29 -3.03 5.06
N PHE A 120 3.21 -4.20 5.69
CA PHE A 120 1.95 -4.85 5.99
C PHE A 120 1.93 -5.29 7.44
N VAL A 121 0.85 -4.97 8.14
CA VAL A 121 0.55 -5.46 9.48
C VAL A 121 -0.68 -6.35 9.36
N ALA A 122 -0.51 -7.66 9.52
CA ALA A 122 -1.54 -8.65 9.22
C ALA A 122 -2.69 -8.65 10.23
N THR A 123 -2.35 -8.59 11.52
CA THR A 123 -3.29 -8.50 12.64
C THR A 123 -3.03 -7.21 13.42
N GLY A 124 -3.96 -6.78 14.27
CA GLY A 124 -3.88 -5.50 15.00
C GLY A 124 -2.59 -5.29 15.81
N ASP A 125 -2.48 -4.11 16.43
CA ASP A 125 -1.24 -3.50 16.94
C ASP A 125 -0.53 -4.22 18.13
N ASP A 126 -0.86 -5.48 18.40
CA ASP A 126 -0.38 -6.27 19.56
C ASP A 126 0.85 -7.15 19.28
N ALA A 127 1.35 -7.20 18.04
CA ALA A 127 2.54 -7.95 17.70
C ALA A 127 3.81 -7.08 17.71
N GLU A 128 4.90 -7.62 18.28
CA GLU A 128 6.24 -7.01 18.26
C GLU A 128 6.66 -6.67 16.81
N PRO A 129 7.31 -5.52 16.56
CA PRO A 129 7.79 -5.19 15.24
C PRO A 129 8.76 -6.24 14.69
N VAL A 130 8.64 -6.56 13.40
CA VAL A 130 9.51 -7.57 12.78
C VAL A 130 10.92 -7.06 12.49
N ASP A 131 11.09 -5.74 12.34
CA ASP A 131 12.35 -5.04 12.17
C ASP A 131 12.23 -3.55 12.55
N ALA A 132 13.33 -2.80 12.41
CA ALA A 132 13.38 -1.37 12.74
C ALA A 132 12.48 -0.51 11.82
N HIS A 133 12.29 -0.90 10.56
CA HIS A 133 11.44 -0.18 9.63
C HIS A 133 9.96 -0.41 9.95
N ASP A 134 9.56 -1.63 10.31
CA ASP A 134 8.21 -1.92 10.82
C ASP A 134 7.93 -1.13 12.11
N ALA A 135 8.91 -1.02 13.01
CA ALA A 135 8.77 -0.21 14.22
C ALA A 135 8.50 1.27 13.89
N GLU A 136 9.21 1.83 12.90
CA GLU A 136 9.01 3.21 12.42
C GLU A 136 7.63 3.40 11.77
N PHE A 137 7.22 2.46 10.91
CA PHE A 137 5.90 2.47 10.28
C PHE A 137 4.77 2.43 11.32
N ARG A 138 4.85 1.56 12.32
CA ARG A 138 3.87 1.49 13.41
C ARG A 138 3.86 2.75 14.28
N ALA A 139 5.03 3.35 14.52
CA ALA A 139 5.10 4.62 15.22
C ALA A 139 4.41 5.75 14.42
N LEU A 140 4.52 5.74 13.09
CA LEU A 140 3.79 6.65 12.22
C LEU A 140 2.28 6.42 12.28
N LEU A 141 1.81 5.17 12.17
CA LEU A 141 0.39 4.83 12.29
C LEU A 141 -0.24 5.36 13.59
N ARG A 142 0.46 5.20 14.73
CA ARG A 142 0.01 5.73 16.03
C ARG A 142 -0.09 7.25 16.06
N ARG A 143 0.84 7.97 15.40
CA ARG A 143 0.77 9.44 15.29
C ARG A 143 -0.39 9.89 14.41
N SER A 144 -0.66 9.17 13.31
CA SER A 144 -1.75 9.48 12.39
C SER A 144 -3.14 9.16 12.94
N ALA A 145 -3.25 8.24 13.91
CA ALA A 145 -4.52 7.89 14.58
C ALA A 145 -4.88 8.83 15.74
N GLY A 146 -3.94 9.64 16.23
CA GLY A 146 -4.13 10.56 17.35
C GLY A 146 -4.35 12.03 16.94
N ALA A 147 -4.43 12.31 15.63
CA ALA A 147 -4.72 13.62 15.05
C ALA A 147 -6.20 13.72 14.67
#